data_AF-A0AAE3R8W6-F1
#
_entry.id   AF-A0AAE3R8W6-F1
#
_cell.length_a   1.000
_cell.length_b   1.000
_cell.length_c   1.000
_cell.angle_alpha   90.00
_cell.angle_beta   90.00
_cell.angle_gamma   90.00
#
_symmetry.space_group_name_H-M   'P 1'
#
loop_
_entity.id
_entity.type
_entity.pdbx_description
1 polymer ?
#
loop_
_entity_poly.entity_id
_entity_poly.type
_entity_poly.pdbx_seq_one_letter_code
_entity_poly.pdbx_strand_id
1 'polypeptide(L)'
;MVYSDLILLDGTRHTFVKHNNDHVIDSFEVTNDMAGINLISRHLCYVGEIDSSHKIPLDSRTLQQISTMIDIIGEVLGYTPNVKIAGHNQFGNKSCPSFFVPT
;
A
#
# COMPACT_ATOMS: atom_id res chain seq x y z
N MET A 1 -6.36 -11.19 0.23
CA MET A 1 -5.56 -10.05 0.72
C MET A 1 -6.54 -9.02 1.26
N VAL A 2 -6.28 -8.45 2.43
CA VAL A 2 -7.08 -7.37 3.01
C VAL A 2 -6.17 -6.16 3.11
N TYR A 3 -6.56 -5.06 2.47
CA TYR A 3 -5.83 -3.79 2.45
C TYR A 3 -6.55 -2.77 3.32
N SER A 4 -5.85 -1.78 3.84
CA SER A 4 -6.49 -0.65 4.54
C SER A 4 -7.17 0.27 3.54
N ASP A 5 -6.47 0.56 2.44
CA ASP A 5 -6.87 1.52 1.43
C ASP A 5 -6.55 0.99 0.03
N LEU A 6 -7.42 1.30 -0.93
CA LEU A 6 -7.25 1.11 -2.36
C LEU A 6 -7.33 2.47 -3.06
N ILE A 7 -6.36 2.77 -3.92
CA ILE A 7 -6.37 3.96 -4.77
C ILE A 7 -6.88 3.59 -6.17
N LEU A 8 -8.04 4.12 -6.55
CA LEU A 8 -8.63 3.95 -7.88
C LEU A 8 -7.86 4.74 -8.95
N LEU A 9 -8.12 4.46 -10.23
CA LEU A 9 -7.39 5.07 -11.36
C LEU A 9 -7.49 6.61 -11.40
N ASP A 10 -8.60 7.16 -10.92
CA ASP A 10 -8.85 8.61 -10.82
C ASP A 10 -8.22 9.26 -9.58
N GLY A 11 -7.50 8.49 -8.75
CA GLY A 11 -6.94 8.93 -7.47
C GLY A 11 -7.92 8.83 -6.29
N THR A 12 -9.16 8.38 -6.50
CA THR A 12 -10.10 8.18 -5.40
C THR A 12 -9.57 7.14 -4.43
N ARG A 13 -9.41 7.52 -3.16
CA ARG A 13 -9.08 6.62 -2.06
C ARG A 13 -10.35 5.91 -1.56
N HIS A 14 -10.35 4.58 -1.58
CA HIS A 14 -11.36 3.76 -0.93
C HIS A 14 -10.77 3.09 0.31
N THR A 15 -11.34 3.35 1.49
CA THR A 15 -10.86 2.80 2.77
C THR A 15 -11.73 1.62 3.21
N PHE A 16 -11.12 0.44 3.34
CA PHE A 16 -11.78 -0.77 3.86
C PHE A 16 -11.62 -0.89 5.37
N VAL A 17 -10.43 -0.57 5.89
CA VAL A 17 -10.10 -0.67 7.32
C VAL A 17 -9.70 0.70 7.82
N LYS A 18 -10.54 1.27 8.69
CA LYS A 18 -10.26 2.55 9.34
C LYS A 18 -9.16 2.38 10.35
N HIS A 19 -8.24 3.34 10.37
CA HIS A 19 -7.19 3.43 11.38
C HIS A 19 -7.48 4.63 12.28
N ASN A 20 -7.15 4.49 13.56
CA ASN A 20 -7.28 5.54 14.58
C ASN A 20 -6.12 6.57 14.50
N ASN A 21 -5.15 6.32 13.60
CA ASN A 21 -3.97 7.14 13.33
C ASN A 21 -3.00 7.26 14.51
N ASP A 22 -2.80 6.17 15.25
CA ASP A 22 -1.68 6.03 16.18
C ASP A 22 -0.59 5.08 15.63
N HIS A 23 0.40 4.76 16.47
CA HIS A 23 1.59 3.98 16.09
C HIS A 23 1.44 2.48 16.38
N VAL A 24 0.26 2.04 16.79
CA VAL A 24 -0.08 0.66 17.13
C VAL A 24 -1.06 0.15 16.07
N ILE A 25 -0.99 -1.14 15.73
CA ILE A 25 -2.01 -1.80 14.93
C ILE A 25 -2.96 -2.49 15.90
N ASP A 26 -4.12 -1.89 16.11
CA ASP A 26 -5.16 -2.48 16.94
C ASP A 26 -5.75 -3.73 16.27
N SER A 27 -6.36 -4.60 17.07
CA SER A 27 -6.98 -5.84 16.57
C SER A 27 -8.02 -5.63 15.45
N PHE A 28 -8.68 -4.47 15.41
CA PHE A 28 -9.64 -4.10 14.35
C PHE A 28 -8.99 -3.46 13.11
N GLU A 29 -7.71 -3.10 13.19
CA GLU A 29 -6.92 -2.45 12.12
C GLU A 29 -6.09 -3.45 11.30
N VAL A 30 -6.01 -4.69 11.78
CA VAL A 30 -5.22 -5.75 11.14
C VAL A 30 -5.65 -5.94 9.69
N THR A 31 -4.66 -5.81 8.80
CA THR A 31 -4.79 -6.06 7.37
C THR A 31 -3.94 -7.28 6.98
N ASN A 32 -4.29 -7.96 5.89
CA ASN A 32 -3.73 -9.27 5.53
C ASN A 32 -3.16 -9.24 4.12
N ASP A 33 -1.91 -8.83 3.96
CA ASP A 33 -1.22 -8.87 2.66
C ASP A 33 0.16 -9.54 2.75
N MET A 34 0.88 -9.37 3.86
CA MET A 34 2.21 -9.96 4.06
C MET A 34 2.27 -10.87 5.30
N ALA A 35 2.26 -12.19 5.04
CA ALA A 35 2.40 -13.22 6.06
C ALA A 35 3.63 -12.99 6.97
N GLY A 36 3.41 -13.02 8.28
CA GLY A 36 4.45 -12.86 9.30
C GLY A 36 4.65 -11.43 9.79
N ILE A 37 4.10 -10.41 9.13
CA ILE A 37 4.19 -9.01 9.59
C ILE A 37 2.85 -8.26 9.65
N ASN A 38 1.72 -8.91 9.34
CA ASN A 38 0.38 -8.29 9.33
C ASN A 38 -0.01 -7.55 10.62
N LEU A 39 0.50 -7.95 11.78
CA LEU A 39 0.20 -7.31 13.07
C LEU A 39 1.02 -6.04 13.33
N ILE A 40 1.96 -5.71 12.45
CA ILE A 40 2.85 -4.55 12.56
C ILE A 40 2.89 -3.75 11.24
N SER A 41 2.01 -4.06 10.29
CA SER A 41 1.98 -3.44 8.98
C SER A 41 0.57 -3.00 8.58
N ARG A 42 0.52 -1.84 7.92
CA ARG A 42 -0.63 -1.34 7.18
C ARG A 42 -0.39 -1.54 5.69
N HIS A 43 -1.39 -2.04 4.97
CA HIS A 43 -1.25 -2.35 3.55
C HIS A 43 -2.08 -1.42 2.67
N LEU A 44 -1.39 -0.62 1.85
CA LEU A 44 -1.97 0.24 0.81
C LEU A 44 -1.86 -0.45 -0.55
N CYS A 45 -2.95 -0.48 -1.32
CA CYS A 45 -2.92 -0.93 -2.71
C CYS A 45 -3.42 0.15 -3.67
N TYR A 46 -3.12 -0.02 -4.95
CA TYR A 46 -3.64 0.81 -6.03
C TYR A 46 -4.13 -0.09 -7.16
N VAL A 47 -5.11 0.39 -7.93
CA VAL A 47 -5.55 -0.30 -9.15
C VAL A 47 -4.45 -0.18 -10.19
N GLY A 48 -3.77 -1.29 -10.48
CA GLY A 48 -2.74 -1.39 -11.49
C GLY A 48 -3.19 -2.24 -12.67
N GLU A 49 -2.49 -2.08 -13.78
CA GLU A 49 -2.64 -2.89 -14.98
C GLU A 49 -1.58 -3.98 -15.03
N ILE A 50 -1.90 -5.02 -15.80
CA ILE A 50 -0.97 -6.06 -16.23
C ILE A 50 -0.94 -5.99 -17.76
N ASP A 51 0.18 -6.35 -18.38
CA ASP A 51 0.28 -6.35 -19.84
C ASP A 51 -0.86 -7.17 -20.50
N SER A 52 -1.08 -6.98 -21.80
CA SER A 52 -2.17 -7.66 -22.53
C SER A 52 -2.07 -9.19 -22.52
N SER A 53 -0.89 -9.74 -22.17
CA SER A 53 -0.67 -11.17 -21.99
C SER A 53 -0.99 -11.67 -20.57
N HIS A 54 -1.35 -10.77 -19.65
CA HIS A 54 -1.57 -11.01 -18.22
C HIS A 54 -0.38 -11.70 -17.52
N LYS A 55 0.85 -11.36 -17.92
CA LYS A 55 2.09 -11.97 -17.38
C LYS A 55 3.06 -10.95 -16.79
N ILE A 56 3.12 -9.75 -17.34
CA ILE A 56 4.11 -8.75 -16.96
C ILE A 56 3.41 -7.63 -16.17
N PRO A 57 3.69 -7.52 -14.86
CA PRO A 57 3.21 -6.40 -14.07
C PRO A 57 3.93 -5.11 -14.49
N LEU A 58 3.16 -4.04 -14.67
CA LEU A 58 3.66 -2.74 -15.12
C LEU A 58 3.42 -1.68 -14.04
N ASP A 59 4.32 -0.70 -13.94
CA ASP A 59 4.00 0.54 -13.22
C ASP A 59 3.04 1.37 -14.07
N SER A 60 1.74 1.18 -13.83
CA SER A 60 0.66 1.86 -14.53
C SER A 60 0.02 2.97 -13.68
N ARG A 61 0.71 3.46 -12.65
CA ARG A 61 0.12 4.46 -11.75
C ARG A 61 -0.16 5.75 -12.50
N THR A 62 -1.38 6.27 -12.34
CA THR A 62 -1.73 7.60 -12.82
C THR A 62 -1.11 8.68 -11.93
N LEU A 63 -1.00 9.91 -12.45
CA LEU A 63 -0.52 11.05 -11.64
C LEU A 63 -1.42 11.29 -10.42
N GLN A 64 -2.72 11.07 -10.56
CA GLN A 64 -3.68 11.17 -9.47
C GLN A 64 -3.41 10.10 -8.40
N GLN A 65 -3.16 8.85 -8.81
CA GLN A 65 -2.80 7.78 -7.87
C GLN A 65 -1.51 8.09 -7.11
N ILE A 66 -0.49 8.62 -7.80
CA ILE A 66 0.77 9.03 -7.17
C ILE A 66 0.53 10.12 -6.14
N SER A 67 -0.25 11.15 -6.48
CA SER A 67 -0.60 12.24 -5.55
C SER A 67 -1.27 11.70 -4.30
N THR A 68 -2.31 10.87 -4.45
CA THR A 68 -3.02 10.28 -3.31
C THR A 68 -2.14 9.37 -2.47
N MET A 69 -1.23 8.62 -3.10
CA MET A 69 -0.27 7.79 -2.39
C MET A 69 0.70 8.63 -1.54
N ILE A 70 1.17 9.76 -2.07
CA ILE A 70 2.00 10.72 -1.33
C ILE A 70 1.24 11.27 -0.13
N ASP A 71 -0.02 11.66 -0.31
CA ASP A 71 -0.85 12.19 0.78
C ASP A 71 -1.04 11.16 1.89
N ILE A 72 -1.36 9.90 1.54
CA ILE A 72 -1.51 8.80 2.52
C ILE A 72 -0.18 8.54 3.25
N ILE A 73 0.94 8.51 2.54
CA ILE A 73 2.26 8.32 3.18
C ILE A 73 2.56 9.50 4.12
N GLY A 74 2.26 10.73 3.71
CA GLY A 74 2.41 11.93 4.54
C GLY A 74 1.57 11.87 5.82
N GLU A 75 0.31 11.44 5.72
CA GLU A 75 -0.55 11.18 6.89
C GLU A 75 0.12 10.20 7.85
N VAL A 76 0.57 9.04 7.34
CA VAL A 76 1.21 7.98 8.14
C VAL A 76 2.47 8.50 8.84
N LEU A 77 3.34 9.19 8.10
CA LEU A 77 4.57 9.77 8.65
C LEU A 77 4.27 10.85 9.70
N GLY A 78 3.10 11.49 9.65
CA GLY A 78 2.66 12.47 10.64
C GLY A 78 2.48 11.89 12.05
N TYR A 79 2.00 10.64 12.17
CA TYR A 79 1.81 9.99 13.48
C TYR A 79 2.82 8.86 13.77
N THR A 80 3.49 8.32 12.74
CA THR A 80 4.59 7.35 12.91
C THR A 80 5.78 7.73 12.01
N PRO A 81 6.58 8.74 12.39
CA PRO A 81 7.62 9.31 11.53
C PRO A 81 8.78 8.36 11.21
N ASN A 82 9.00 7.34 12.05
CA ASN A 82 10.08 6.37 11.88
C ASN A 82 9.61 5.07 11.21
N VAL A 83 8.38 5.01 10.69
CA VAL A 83 7.86 3.80 10.04
C VAL A 83 8.66 3.49 8.76
N LYS A 84 8.85 2.21 8.49
CA LYS A 84 9.42 1.76 7.22
C LYS A 84 8.34 1.76 6.14
N ILE A 85 8.55 2.53 5.07
CA ILE A 85 7.77 2.40 3.83
C ILE A 85 8.45 1.37 2.94
N ALA A 86 7.72 0.35 2.53
CA ALA A 86 8.30 -0.76 1.77
C ALA A 86 7.29 -1.39 0.79
N GLY A 87 7.82 -1.91 -0.31
CA GLY A 87 7.09 -2.70 -1.29
C GLY A 87 7.02 -4.17 -0.90
N HIS A 88 5.99 -4.88 -1.36
CA HIS A 88 5.83 -6.31 -1.10
C HIS A 88 7.01 -7.14 -1.63
N ASN A 89 7.62 -6.71 -2.75
CA ASN A 89 8.82 -7.28 -3.34
C ASN A 89 10.07 -7.21 -2.44
N GLN A 90 10.10 -6.32 -1.44
CA GLN A 90 11.20 -6.21 -0.48
C GLN A 90 11.05 -7.22 0.69
N PHE A 91 9.93 -7.92 0.78
CA PHE A 91 9.66 -8.95 1.81
C PHE A 91 9.41 -10.35 1.22
N GLY A 92 9.44 -10.52 -0.10
CA GLY A 92 9.26 -11.82 -0.74
C GLY A 92 9.50 -11.80 -2.25
N ASN A 93 9.52 -12.98 -2.87
CA ASN A 93 9.75 -13.11 -4.31
C ASN A 93 8.46 -12.79 -5.11
N LYS A 94 8.05 -11.52 -5.09
CA LYS A 94 6.89 -10.99 -5.82
C LYS A 94 7.29 -9.74 -6.59
N SER A 95 6.57 -9.46 -7.67
CA SER A 95 6.78 -8.25 -8.46
C SER A 95 6.04 -7.03 -7.90
N CYS A 96 5.01 -7.22 -7.06
CA CYS A 96 4.27 -6.14 -6.39
C CYS A 96 5.23 -5.27 -5.54
N PRO A 97 5.23 -3.94 -5.66
CA PRO A 97 4.17 -3.11 -6.24
C PRO A 97 4.42 -2.70 -7.69
N SER A 98 5.21 -3.45 -8.46
CA SER A 98 5.48 -3.21 -9.89
C SER A 98 6.27 -1.92 -10.18
N PHE A 99 6.81 -1.28 -9.15
CA PHE A 99 7.69 -0.11 -9.24
C PHE A 99 8.79 -0.17 -8.16
N PHE A 100 9.80 0.69 -8.30
CA PHE A 100 10.90 0.78 -7.35
C PHE A 100 10.48 1.49 -6.06
N VAL A 101 10.60 0.80 -4.92
CA VAL A 101 10.49 1.40 -3.59
C VAL A 101 11.90 1.51 -3.01
N PRO A 102 12.36 2.69 -2.57
CA PRO A 102 13.66 2.84 -1.89
C PRO A 102 13.78 1.93 -0.66
N THR A 103 15.00 1.59 -0.29
CA THR A 103 15.34 0.77 0.89
C THR A 103 15.94 1.59 2.01
#